data_AF-A9E9U0-F1
#
_entry.id   AF-A9E9U0-F1
#
_cell.length_a   1.000
_cell.length_b   1.000
_cell.length_c   1.000
_cell.angle_alpha   90.00
_cell.angle_beta   90.00
_cell.angle_gamma   90.00
#
_symmetry.space_group_name_H-M   'P 1'
#
loop_
_entity.id
_entity.type
_entity.pdbx_description
1 polymer ?
#
loop_
_entity_poly.entity_id
_entity_poly.type
_entity_poly.pdbx_seq_one_letter_code
_entity_poly.pdbx_strand_id
1 'polypeptide(L)'
;MIVVVVSISITATIIHNSIQKDSIELKNHKKTFPILLDDRDTKLENSVIDLKNNKINILEYISIRKSILNEYSNKHKNYVSRKREIMENQSYLGYSSYKNFLLGIGIRFFTLIVSLFYFSSKIKQYYESKNQKIFYLIISSSFVLTSGYWFTWSLIYKVNSIGEYDFEQWHQNVLLIVSPILILASSYFLFKHYQTIEERLKKVISTLFDQILYVIPENGFVKDEKENDYTKLNTKVIIEVGKEINK
;
A
#
# COMPACT_ATOMS: atom_id res chain seq x y z
N MET A 1 11.76 -2.05 -15.07
CA MET A 1 11.69 -1.34 -13.77
C MET A 1 10.47 -0.42 -13.67
N ILE A 2 10.37 0.61 -14.52
CA ILE A 2 9.20 1.51 -14.58
C ILE A 2 7.89 0.72 -14.78
N VAL A 3 7.92 -0.30 -15.65
CA VAL A 3 6.76 -1.17 -15.94
C VAL A 3 6.19 -1.84 -14.68
N VAL A 4 7.02 -2.37 -13.77
CA VAL A 4 6.54 -3.06 -12.56
C VAL A 4 5.88 -2.09 -11.59
N VAL A 5 6.49 -0.93 -11.37
CA VAL A 5 5.93 0.12 -10.50
C VAL A 5 4.61 0.62 -11.07
N VAL A 6 4.56 0.89 -12.38
CA VAL A 6 3.34 1.31 -13.09
C VAL A 6 2.25 0.24 -12.99
N SER A 7 2.56 -1.04 -13.18
CA SER A 7 1.60 -2.14 -13.04
C SER A 7 1.03 -2.25 -11.62
N ILE A 8 1.88 -2.10 -10.59
CA ILE A 8 1.43 -2.10 -9.19
C ILE A 8 0.53 -0.89 -8.92
N SER A 9 0.90 0.30 -9.41
CA SER A 9 0.09 1.50 -9.28
C SER A 9 -1.28 1.35 -9.94
N ILE A 10 -1.33 0.87 -11.19
CA ILE A 10 -2.58 0.63 -11.92
C ILE A 10 -3.45 -0.37 -11.16
N THR A 11 -2.88 -1.47 -10.70
CA THR A 11 -3.60 -2.51 -9.95
C THR A 11 -4.19 -1.94 -8.65
N ALA A 12 -3.40 -1.17 -7.89
CA ALA A 12 -3.85 -0.52 -6.67
C ALA A 12 -4.98 0.50 -6.95
N THR A 13 -4.90 1.27 -8.03
CA THR A 13 -5.95 2.20 -8.45
C THR A 13 -7.25 1.49 -8.82
N ILE A 14 -7.16 0.39 -9.58
CA ILE A 14 -8.33 -0.42 -9.97
C ILE A 14 -9.01 -1.01 -8.73
N ILE A 15 -8.24 -1.60 -7.81
CA ILE A 15 -8.76 -2.13 -6.55
C ILE A 15 -9.43 -1.01 -5.73
N HIS A 16 -8.77 0.14 -5.58
CA HIS A 16 -9.33 1.26 -4.82
C HIS A 16 -10.66 1.77 -5.40
N ASN A 17 -10.78 1.83 -6.73
CA ASN A 17 -11.99 2.27 -7.40
C ASN A 17 -13.12 1.23 -7.34
N SER A 18 -12.77 -0.06 -7.31
CA SER A 18 -13.73 -1.16 -7.23
C SER A 18 -14.37 -1.27 -5.84
N ILE A 19 -13.69 -0.81 -4.80
CA ILE A 19 -14.21 -0.85 -3.42
C ILE A 19 -15.20 0.30 -3.21
N GLN A 20 -16.41 -0.06 -2.79
CA GLN A 20 -17.45 0.91 -2.46
C GLN A 20 -17.09 1.72 -1.21
N LYS A 21 -17.34 3.02 -1.26
CA LYS A 21 -17.08 3.95 -0.14
C LYS A 21 -18.12 3.82 0.98
N ASP A 22 -19.39 3.75 0.60
CA ASP A 22 -20.52 3.62 1.50
C ASP A 22 -21.11 2.22 1.37
N SER A 23 -21.51 1.61 2.49
CA SER A 23 -22.29 0.38 2.46
C SER A 23 -23.67 0.60 1.85
N ILE A 24 -24.35 -0.49 1.51
CA ILE A 24 -25.74 -0.47 1.05
C ILE A 24 -26.64 0.16 2.12
N GLU A 25 -26.43 -0.17 3.40
CA GLU A 25 -27.21 0.38 4.52
C GLU A 25 -27.04 1.89 4.64
N LEU A 26 -25.80 2.40 4.57
CA LEU A 26 -25.54 3.85 4.66
C LEU A 26 -26.11 4.60 3.44
N LYS A 27 -26.03 4.01 2.25
CA LYS A 27 -26.65 4.57 1.04
C LYS A 27 -28.16 4.65 1.18
N ASN A 28 -28.81 3.59 1.67
CA ASN A 28 -30.24 3.58 1.88
C ASN A 28 -30.66 4.58 2.97
N HIS A 29 -29.91 4.67 4.08
CA HIS A 29 -30.16 5.66 5.12
C HIS A 29 -30.07 7.09 4.58
N LYS A 30 -29.04 7.42 3.77
CA LYS A 30 -28.90 8.75 3.14
C LYS A 30 -30.09 9.13 2.26
N LYS A 31 -30.78 8.17 1.63
CA LYS A 31 -31.99 8.42 0.83
C LYS A 31 -33.21 8.81 1.68
N THR A 32 -33.19 8.55 2.99
CA THR A 32 -34.29 8.93 3.89
C THR A 32 -34.28 10.42 4.27
N PHE A 33 -33.13 11.09 4.13
CA PHE A 33 -32.99 12.51 4.51
C PHE A 33 -33.80 13.46 3.63
N PRO A 34 -33.80 13.34 2.28
CA PRO A 34 -34.70 14.13 1.44
C PRO A 34 -36.17 13.95 1.81
N ILE A 35 -36.61 12.71 2.05
CA ILE A 35 -38.00 12.40 2.44
C ILE A 35 -38.39 13.12 3.74
N LEU A 36 -37.45 13.21 4.69
CA LEU A 36 -37.65 13.91 5.96
C LEU A 36 -37.71 15.44 5.80
N LEU A 37 -37.00 16.01 4.82
CA LEU A 37 -37.13 17.42 4.45
C LEU A 37 -38.47 17.67 3.75
N ASP A 38 -38.85 16.82 2.81
CA ASP A 38 -40.09 16.94 2.05
C ASP A 38 -41.33 16.84 2.96
N ASP A 39 -41.34 15.93 3.96
CA ASP A 39 -42.41 15.84 4.98
C ASP A 39 -42.55 17.16 5.75
N ARG A 40 -41.43 17.75 6.19
CA ARG A 40 -41.43 19.03 6.91
C ARG A 40 -41.96 20.15 6.01
N ASP A 41 -41.43 20.26 4.80
CA ASP A 41 -41.75 21.36 3.89
C ASP A 41 -43.21 21.28 3.43
N THR A 42 -43.70 20.08 3.12
CA THR A 42 -45.12 19.85 2.79
C THR A 42 -46.04 20.23 3.95
N LYS A 43 -45.71 19.85 5.19
CA LYS A 43 -46.50 20.23 6.38
C LYS A 43 -46.51 21.74 6.61
N LEU A 44 -45.37 22.41 6.41
CA LEU A 44 -45.26 23.85 6.53
C LEU A 44 -46.07 24.56 5.44
N GLU A 45 -45.97 24.13 4.18
CA GLU A 45 -46.75 24.67 3.06
C GLU A 45 -48.25 24.51 3.31
N ASN A 46 -48.70 23.33 3.74
CA ASN A 46 -50.11 23.10 4.10
C ASN A 46 -50.58 24.05 5.21
N SER A 47 -49.76 24.29 6.24
CA SER A 47 -50.10 25.24 7.31
C SER A 47 -50.23 26.69 6.81
N VAL A 48 -49.44 27.08 5.81
CA VAL A 48 -49.54 28.40 5.16
C VAL A 48 -50.80 28.48 4.29
N ILE A 49 -51.12 27.41 3.56
CA ILE A 49 -52.35 27.32 2.75
C ILE A 49 -53.59 27.42 3.64
N ASP A 50 -53.61 26.72 4.77
CA ASP A 50 -54.73 26.75 5.71
C ASP A 50 -54.91 28.13 6.36
N LEU A 51 -53.81 28.83 6.67
CA LEU A 51 -53.85 30.23 7.12
C LEU A 51 -54.41 31.15 6.02
N LYS A 52 -53.94 31.01 4.78
CA LYS A 52 -54.40 31.81 3.63
C LYS A 52 -55.89 31.61 3.35
N ASN A 53 -56.39 30.39 3.55
CA ASN A 53 -57.80 30.03 3.37
C ASN A 53 -58.67 30.33 4.60
N ASN A 54 -58.14 31.06 5.60
CA ASN A 54 -58.81 31.40 6.87
C ASN A 54 -59.36 30.18 7.63
N LYS A 55 -58.79 28.98 7.43
CA LYS A 55 -59.17 27.78 8.19
C LYS A 55 -58.59 27.78 9.60
N ILE A 56 -57.46 28.47 9.78
CA ILE A 56 -56.77 28.63 11.06
C ILE A 56 -56.44 30.11 11.27
N ASN A 57 -56.33 30.54 12.53
CA ASN A 57 -55.89 31.89 12.86
C ASN A 57 -54.35 31.99 13.01
N ILE A 58 -53.84 33.22 13.17
CA ILE A 58 -52.38 33.48 13.23
C ILE A 58 -51.74 32.81 14.47
N LEU A 59 -52.42 32.79 15.62
CA LEU A 59 -51.90 32.19 16.85
C LEU A 59 -51.80 30.67 16.71
N GLU A 60 -52.82 30.04 16.13
CA GLU A 60 -52.84 28.62 15.79
C GLU A 60 -51.74 28.27 14.81
N TYR A 61 -51.55 29.07 13.74
CA TYR A 61 -50.45 28.89 12.79
C TYR A 61 -49.08 28.89 13.47
N ILE A 62 -48.82 29.84 14.37
CA ILE A 62 -47.55 29.90 15.12
C ILE A 62 -47.35 28.64 15.96
N SER A 63 -48.41 28.15 16.62
CA SER A 63 -48.36 26.94 17.44
C SER A 63 -48.09 25.68 16.60
N ILE A 64 -48.77 25.53 15.46
CA ILE A 64 -48.61 24.42 14.51
C ILE A 64 -47.20 24.43 13.93
N ARG A 65 -46.73 25.58 13.47
CA ARG A 65 -45.37 25.73 12.94
C ARG A 65 -44.31 25.33 13.98
N LYS A 66 -44.47 25.76 15.23
CA LYS A 66 -43.56 25.37 16.33
C LYS A 66 -43.57 23.87 16.58
N SER A 67 -44.75 23.24 16.54
CA SER A 67 -44.91 21.79 16.66
C SER A 67 -44.19 21.04 15.55
N ILE A 68 -44.40 21.43 14.29
CA ILE A 68 -43.74 20.82 13.11
C ILE A 68 -42.22 20.92 13.22
N LEU A 69 -41.68 22.09 13.61
CA LEU A 69 -40.24 22.29 13.77
C LEU A 69 -39.65 21.45 14.91
N ASN A 70 -40.39 21.28 16.01
CA ASN A 70 -39.97 20.41 17.11
C ASN A 70 -40.00 18.93 16.71
N GLU A 71 -41.04 18.48 16.00
CA GLU A 71 -41.12 17.13 15.45
C GLU A 71 -39.94 16.85 14.52
N TYR A 72 -39.68 17.76 13.56
CA TYR A 72 -38.54 17.67 12.65
C TYR A 72 -37.21 17.62 13.41
N SER A 73 -37.02 18.48 14.42
CA SER A 73 -35.79 18.50 15.23
C SER A 73 -35.53 17.15 15.91
N ASN A 74 -36.58 16.52 16.46
CA ASN A 74 -36.47 15.21 17.08
C ASN A 74 -36.17 14.11 16.04
N LYS A 75 -36.88 14.09 14.91
CA LYS A 75 -36.60 13.13 13.84
C LYS A 75 -35.20 13.30 13.26
N HIS A 76 -34.72 14.55 13.10
CA HIS A 76 -33.38 14.86 12.61
C HIS A 76 -32.30 14.39 13.59
N LYS A 77 -32.49 14.59 14.91
CA LYS A 77 -31.60 14.02 15.93
C LYS A 77 -31.51 12.50 15.79
N ASN A 78 -32.64 11.81 15.66
CA ASN A 78 -32.68 10.36 15.46
C ASN A 78 -31.97 9.93 14.17
N TYR A 79 -32.19 10.66 13.06
CA TYR A 79 -31.50 10.43 11.79
C TYR A 79 -29.98 10.54 11.94
N VAL A 80 -29.48 11.57 12.64
CA VAL A 80 -28.05 11.78 12.88
C VAL A 80 -27.48 10.69 13.79
N SER A 81 -28.18 10.33 14.87
CA SER A 81 -27.76 9.25 15.78
C SER A 81 -27.65 7.91 15.04
N ARG A 82 -28.67 7.54 14.26
CA ARG A 82 -28.64 6.31 13.46
C ARG A 82 -27.54 6.33 12.41
N LYS A 83 -27.30 7.48 11.77
CA LYS A 83 -26.18 7.64 10.84
C LYS A 83 -24.83 7.37 11.52
N ARG A 84 -24.64 7.87 12.75
CA ARG A 84 -23.40 7.63 13.52
C ARG A 84 -23.22 6.14 13.83
N GLU A 85 -24.26 5.48 14.30
CA GLU A 85 -24.25 4.04 14.60
C GLU A 85 -23.88 3.21 13.36
N ILE A 86 -24.52 3.49 12.21
CA ILE A 86 -24.21 2.82 10.94
C ILE A 86 -22.75 3.05 10.53
N MET A 87 -22.22 4.26 10.71
CA MET A 87 -20.82 4.59 10.39
C MET A 87 -19.84 3.92 11.36
N GLU A 88 -20.20 3.77 12.63
CA GLU A 88 -19.40 3.07 13.64
C GLU A 88 -19.33 1.57 13.34
N ASN A 89 -20.46 0.94 13.00
CA ASN A 89 -20.52 -0.47 12.59
C ASN A 89 -19.75 -0.76 11.28
N GLN A 90 -19.57 0.25 10.43
CA GLN A 90 -18.79 0.15 9.20
C GLN A 90 -17.34 0.58 9.37
N SER A 91 -17.00 1.12 10.54
CA SER A 91 -15.64 1.48 10.83
C SER A 91 -14.78 0.22 10.84
N TYR A 92 -13.56 0.35 10.34
CA TYR A 92 -12.64 -0.76 10.29
C TYR A 92 -11.32 -0.34 10.89
N LEU A 93 -11.01 -0.88 12.08
CA LEU A 93 -9.77 -0.63 12.82
C LEU A 93 -9.47 0.88 12.97
N GLY A 94 -10.48 1.66 13.41
CA GLY A 94 -10.38 3.11 13.62
C GLY A 94 -10.54 3.98 12.35
N TYR A 95 -10.70 3.39 11.17
CA TYR A 95 -10.98 4.13 9.93
C TYR A 95 -12.49 4.20 9.68
N SER A 96 -12.95 5.32 9.12
CA SER A 96 -14.37 5.53 8.81
C SER A 96 -14.96 4.58 7.77
N SER A 97 -14.13 3.83 7.04
CA SER A 97 -14.55 2.74 6.17
C SER A 97 -13.36 1.83 5.84
N TYR A 98 -13.65 0.60 5.40
CA TYR A 98 -12.65 -0.32 4.85
C TYR A 98 -11.89 0.27 3.65
N LYS A 99 -12.56 1.05 2.80
CA LYS A 99 -11.92 1.75 1.68
C LYS A 99 -10.85 2.73 2.16
N ASN A 100 -11.16 3.51 3.19
CA ASN A 100 -10.22 4.48 3.77
C ASN A 100 -9.08 3.78 4.51
N PHE A 101 -9.36 2.64 5.15
CA PHE A 101 -8.34 1.78 5.72
C PHE A 101 -7.32 1.32 4.68
N LEU A 102 -7.80 0.76 3.57
CA LEU A 102 -6.94 0.27 2.50
C LEU A 102 -6.14 1.39 1.83
N LEU A 103 -6.75 2.56 1.64
CA LEU A 103 -6.03 3.72 1.13
C LEU A 103 -4.93 4.18 2.11
N GLY A 104 -5.26 4.28 3.41
CA GLY A 104 -4.32 4.72 4.44
C GLY A 104 -3.11 3.80 4.61
N ILE A 105 -3.33 2.49 4.69
CA ILE A 105 -2.22 1.51 4.74
C ILE A 105 -1.55 1.39 3.37
N GLY A 106 -2.34 1.27 2.31
CA GLY A 106 -1.86 0.99 0.97
C GLY A 106 -0.89 2.05 0.46
N ILE A 107 -1.17 3.34 0.70
CA ILE A 107 -0.24 4.43 0.33
C ILE A 107 1.11 4.25 1.05
N ARG A 108 1.10 3.98 2.35
CA ARG A 108 2.34 3.86 3.14
C ARG A 108 3.13 2.61 2.75
N PHE A 109 2.43 1.50 2.51
CA PHE A 109 3.01 0.26 2.00
C PHE A 109 3.62 0.45 0.60
N PHE A 110 2.90 1.15 -0.28
CA PHE A 110 3.37 1.47 -1.62
C PHE A 110 4.62 2.36 -1.58
N THR A 111 4.63 3.41 -0.75
CA THR A 111 5.80 4.28 -0.59
C THR A 111 7.02 3.49 -0.09
N LEU A 112 6.83 2.53 0.82
CA LEU A 112 7.90 1.62 1.26
C LEU A 112 8.38 0.71 0.12
N ILE A 113 7.47 0.12 -0.65
CA ILE A 113 7.85 -0.72 -1.80
C ILE A 113 8.68 0.10 -2.79
N VAL A 114 8.21 1.29 -3.17
CA VAL A 114 8.91 2.18 -4.10
C VAL A 114 10.28 2.59 -3.56
N SER A 115 10.40 2.86 -2.26
CA SER A 115 11.69 3.24 -1.66
C SER A 115 12.69 2.10 -1.67
N LEU A 116 12.25 0.89 -1.35
CA LEU A 116 13.07 -0.33 -1.40
C LEU A 116 13.52 -0.62 -2.84
N PHE A 117 12.62 -0.49 -3.81
CA PHE A 117 12.97 -0.63 -5.23
C PHE A 117 13.96 0.44 -5.69
N TYR A 118 13.77 1.70 -5.28
CA TYR A 118 14.70 2.79 -5.60
C TYR A 118 16.09 2.54 -5.01
N PHE A 119 16.15 2.14 -3.74
CA PHE A 119 17.38 1.78 -3.04
C PHE A 119 18.11 0.63 -3.72
N SER A 120 17.41 -0.47 -4.00
CA SER A 120 17.97 -1.62 -4.73
C SER A 120 18.54 -1.23 -6.10
N SER A 121 17.81 -0.42 -6.86
CA SER A 121 18.23 0.01 -8.20
C SER A 121 19.47 0.90 -8.17
N LYS A 122 19.58 1.77 -7.17
CA LYS A 122 20.72 2.67 -7.00
C LYS A 122 21.96 1.96 -6.45
N ILE A 123 21.82 0.90 -5.67
CA ILE A 123 23.02 0.13 -5.27
C ILE A 123 23.69 -0.52 -6.48
N LYS A 124 22.91 -0.95 -7.49
CA LYS A 124 23.44 -1.62 -8.70
C LYS A 124 24.19 -0.69 -9.66
N GLN A 125 23.95 0.62 -9.63
CA GLN A 125 24.56 1.53 -10.61
C GLN A 125 26.07 1.69 -10.40
N TYR A 126 26.83 1.60 -11.48
CA TYR A 126 28.22 2.03 -11.52
C TYR A 126 28.25 3.55 -11.44
N TYR A 127 28.78 4.07 -10.34
CA TYR A 127 28.99 5.50 -10.15
C TYR A 127 30.35 5.90 -10.66
N GLU A 128 30.41 6.98 -11.43
CA GLU A 128 31.66 7.51 -12.00
C GLU A 128 32.61 8.05 -10.92
N SER A 129 32.06 8.54 -9.79
CA SER A 129 32.86 9.03 -8.66
C SER A 129 32.43 8.47 -7.31
N LYS A 130 33.38 8.36 -6.37
CA LYS A 130 33.12 7.95 -4.98
C LYS A 130 32.13 8.88 -4.27
N ASN A 131 32.20 10.17 -4.53
CA ASN A 131 31.32 11.17 -3.91
C ASN A 131 29.87 11.02 -4.36
N GLN A 132 29.64 10.76 -5.66
CA GLN A 132 28.31 10.45 -6.18
C GLN A 132 27.74 9.18 -5.54
N LYS A 133 28.55 8.12 -5.42
CA LYS A 133 28.11 6.87 -4.77
C LYS A 133 27.62 7.11 -3.34
N ILE A 134 28.40 7.85 -2.54
CA ILE A 134 28.04 8.17 -1.14
C ILE A 134 26.75 8.99 -1.10
N PHE A 135 26.65 10.03 -1.92
CA PHE A 135 25.48 10.90 -1.98
C PHE A 135 24.19 10.14 -2.32
N TYR A 136 24.20 9.29 -3.36
CA TYR A 136 23.04 8.50 -3.74
C TYR A 136 22.68 7.43 -2.70
N LEU A 137 23.69 6.84 -2.03
CA LEU A 137 23.46 5.88 -0.95
C LEU A 137 22.78 6.57 0.25
N ILE A 138 23.20 7.78 0.60
CA ILE A 138 22.54 8.58 1.65
C ILE A 138 21.09 8.86 1.28
N ILE A 139 20.84 9.44 0.09
CA ILE A 139 19.47 9.80 -0.35
C ILE A 139 18.55 8.58 -0.36
N SER A 140 19.01 7.47 -0.96
CA SER A 140 18.19 6.27 -1.06
C SER A 140 17.94 5.62 0.31
N SER A 141 18.93 5.62 1.21
CA SER A 141 18.76 5.16 2.59
C SER A 141 17.78 6.04 3.37
N SER A 142 17.87 7.36 3.23
CA SER A 142 16.93 8.30 3.85
C SER A 142 15.50 8.04 3.39
N PHE A 143 15.30 7.75 2.10
CA PHE A 143 13.97 7.46 1.57
C PHE A 143 13.39 6.14 2.13
N VAL A 144 14.21 5.10 2.30
CA VAL A 144 13.81 3.85 2.97
C VAL A 144 13.51 4.09 4.45
N LEU A 145 14.34 4.86 5.16
CA LEU A 145 14.12 5.17 6.58
C LEU A 145 12.81 5.95 6.80
N THR A 146 12.57 7.00 6.02
CA THR A 146 11.36 7.80 6.12
C THR A 146 10.12 6.96 5.80
N SER A 147 10.14 6.18 4.72
CA SER A 147 9.01 5.32 4.37
C SER A 147 8.79 4.18 5.38
N GLY A 148 9.86 3.58 5.88
CA GLY A 148 9.83 2.57 6.94
C GLY A 148 9.26 3.13 8.24
N TYR A 149 9.60 4.37 8.61
CA TYR A 149 9.04 5.06 9.78
C TYR A 149 7.52 5.21 9.65
N TRP A 150 7.04 5.76 8.52
CA TRP A 150 5.61 5.97 8.31
C TRP A 150 4.83 4.66 8.20
N PHE A 151 5.43 3.63 7.61
CA PHE A 151 4.87 2.29 7.58
C PHE A 151 4.71 1.73 9.01
N THR A 152 5.79 1.78 9.81
CA THR A 152 5.80 1.28 11.19
C THR A 152 4.84 2.06 12.08
N TRP A 153 4.81 3.39 11.96
CA TRP A 153 3.84 4.25 12.63
C TRP A 153 2.40 3.84 12.34
N SER A 154 2.09 3.55 11.08
CA SER A 154 0.76 3.09 10.68
C SER A 154 0.36 1.75 11.27
N LEU A 155 1.32 0.91 11.66
CA LEU A 155 1.06 -0.37 12.33
C LEU A 155 0.90 -0.17 13.84
N ILE A 156 1.84 0.54 14.49
CA ILE A 156 1.84 0.75 15.94
C ILE A 156 0.60 1.51 16.40
N TYR A 157 0.26 2.62 15.72
CA TYR A 157 -0.92 3.41 16.08
C TYR A 157 -2.21 2.58 15.98
N LYS A 158 -2.24 1.56 15.11
CA LYS A 158 -3.37 0.63 15.00
C LYS A 158 -3.44 -0.37 16.13
N VAL A 159 -2.33 -0.98 16.51
CA VAL A 159 -2.28 -1.94 17.63
C VAL A 159 -2.83 -1.29 18.91
N ASN A 160 -2.47 -0.03 19.17
CA ASN A 160 -3.01 0.71 20.31
C ASN A 160 -4.49 1.07 20.17
N SER A 161 -4.95 1.40 18.96
CA SER A 161 -6.36 1.78 18.73
C SER A 161 -7.34 0.62 18.92
N ILE A 162 -6.87 -0.62 18.86
CA ILE A 162 -7.67 -1.84 19.02
C ILE A 162 -7.81 -2.21 20.51
N GLY A 163 -7.05 -1.55 21.41
CA GLY A 163 -7.13 -1.78 22.86
C GLY A 163 -6.64 -3.15 23.32
N GLU A 164 -6.13 -3.99 22.41
CA GLU A 164 -5.67 -5.35 22.71
C GLU A 164 -4.31 -5.37 23.43
N TYR A 165 -3.54 -4.28 23.33
CA TYR A 165 -2.24 -4.15 24.00
C TYR A 165 -2.03 -2.73 24.52
N ASP A 166 -1.88 -2.59 25.85
CA ASP A 166 -1.32 -1.39 26.48
C ASP A 166 0.18 -1.33 26.18
N PHE A 167 0.52 -0.99 24.94
CA PHE A 167 1.90 -0.73 24.56
C PHE A 167 2.31 0.59 25.20
N GLU A 168 3.12 0.55 26.25
CA GLU A 168 3.61 1.78 26.88
C GLU A 168 4.32 2.66 25.82
N GLN A 169 4.15 3.98 25.93
CA GLN A 169 4.59 4.94 24.91
C GLN A 169 6.09 4.81 24.56
N TRP A 170 6.93 4.37 25.51
CA TRP A 170 8.35 4.15 25.26
C TRP A 170 8.62 2.95 24.33
N HIS A 171 7.89 1.83 24.46
CA HIS A 171 8.02 0.69 23.57
C HIS A 171 7.68 1.07 22.13
N GLN A 172 6.65 1.91 21.95
CA GLN A 172 6.25 2.43 20.64
C GLN A 172 7.36 3.27 20.01
N ASN A 173 7.96 4.18 20.78
CA ASN A 173 9.05 5.02 20.31
C ASN A 173 10.28 4.20 19.94
N VAL A 174 10.61 3.17 20.72
CA VAL A 174 11.70 2.24 20.39
C VAL A 174 11.39 1.54 19.07
N LEU A 175 10.18 1.01 18.89
CA LEU A 175 9.81 0.25 17.69
C LEU A 175 9.79 1.13 16.43
N LEU A 176 9.40 2.41 16.56
CA LEU A 176 9.44 3.42 15.50
C LEU A 176 10.86 3.76 15.03
N ILE A 177 11.86 3.66 15.90
CA ILE A 177 13.26 3.95 15.57
C ILE A 177 13.95 2.68 15.05
N VAL A 178 13.75 1.55 15.72
CA VAL A 178 14.43 0.29 15.42
C VAL A 178 13.93 -0.34 14.12
N SER A 179 12.63 -0.32 13.86
CA SER A 179 12.06 -1.01 12.68
C SER A 179 12.55 -0.44 11.35
N PRO A 180 12.61 0.88 11.12
CA PRO A 180 13.15 1.43 9.87
C PRO A 180 14.63 1.07 9.65
N ILE A 181 15.42 1.02 10.73
CA ILE A 181 16.83 0.63 10.68
C ILE A 181 16.96 -0.84 10.30
N LEU A 182 16.16 -1.72 10.93
CA LEU A 182 16.12 -3.14 10.58
C LEU A 182 15.67 -3.35 9.13
N ILE A 183 14.63 -2.66 8.67
CA ILE A 183 14.18 -2.69 7.27
C ILE A 183 15.33 -2.31 6.35
N LEU A 184 16.01 -1.18 6.58
CA LEU A 184 17.14 -0.75 5.77
C LEU A 184 18.28 -1.79 5.75
N ALA A 185 18.67 -2.31 6.92
CA ALA A 185 19.73 -3.30 7.06
C ALA A 185 19.39 -4.61 6.34
N SER A 186 18.19 -5.14 6.54
CA SER A 186 17.69 -6.33 5.84
C SER A 186 17.64 -6.12 4.33
N SER A 187 17.20 -4.93 3.88
CA SER A 187 17.17 -4.57 2.46
C SER A 187 18.55 -4.60 1.83
N TYR A 188 19.54 -4.02 2.52
CA TYR A 188 20.92 -4.03 2.09
C TYR A 188 21.48 -5.46 2.02
N PHE A 189 21.23 -6.29 3.05
CA PHE A 189 21.71 -7.67 3.08
C PHE A 189 21.08 -8.52 1.98
N LEU A 190 19.75 -8.47 1.82
CA LEU A 190 19.03 -9.18 0.77
C LEU A 190 19.52 -8.76 -0.62
N PHE A 191 19.71 -7.46 -0.84
CA PHE A 191 20.20 -6.97 -2.11
C PHE A 191 21.62 -7.46 -2.40
N LYS A 192 22.53 -7.36 -1.42
CA LYS A 192 23.91 -7.83 -1.56
C LYS A 192 23.98 -9.33 -1.82
N HIS A 193 23.14 -10.11 -1.14
CA HIS A 193 23.03 -11.54 -1.36
C HIS A 193 22.55 -11.86 -2.78
N TYR A 194 21.50 -11.19 -3.26
CA TYR A 194 21.00 -11.36 -4.62
C TYR A 194 22.03 -10.97 -5.68
N GLN A 195 22.75 -9.87 -5.49
CA GLN A 195 23.83 -9.46 -6.38
C GLN A 195 24.95 -10.51 -6.47
N THR A 196 25.32 -11.09 -5.33
CA THR A 196 26.34 -12.16 -5.27
C THR A 196 25.88 -13.38 -6.08
N ILE A 197 24.60 -13.76 -5.97
CA ILE A 197 24.01 -14.85 -6.77
C ILE A 197 24.04 -14.50 -8.27
N GLU A 198 23.63 -13.29 -8.65
CA GLU A 198 23.62 -12.84 -10.06
C GLU A 198 25.04 -12.86 -10.67
N GLU A 199 26.05 -12.37 -9.95
CA GLU A 199 27.45 -12.37 -10.38
C GLU A 199 27.99 -13.80 -10.56
N ARG A 200 27.70 -14.70 -9.60
CA ARG A 200 28.07 -16.12 -9.71
C ARG A 200 27.41 -16.78 -10.91
N LEU A 201 26.12 -16.54 -11.12
CA LEU A 201 25.37 -17.14 -12.22
C LEU A 201 25.86 -16.64 -13.58
N LYS A 202 26.17 -15.35 -13.70
CA LYS A 202 26.83 -14.79 -14.90
C LYS A 202 28.18 -15.43 -15.17
N LYS A 203 28.99 -15.63 -14.13
CA LYS A 203 30.29 -16.29 -14.26
C LYS A 203 30.13 -17.72 -14.77
N VAL A 204 29.21 -18.50 -14.19
CA VAL A 204 28.89 -19.87 -14.64
C VAL A 204 28.45 -19.87 -16.10
N ILE A 205 27.52 -18.98 -16.49
CA ILE A 205 27.06 -18.88 -17.88
C ILE A 205 28.21 -18.51 -18.82
N SER A 206 29.05 -17.53 -18.45
CA SER A 206 30.21 -17.13 -19.26
C SER A 206 31.18 -18.29 -19.46
N THR A 207 31.52 -19.03 -18.40
CA THR A 207 32.44 -20.18 -18.49
C THR A 207 31.87 -21.29 -19.39
N LEU A 208 30.56 -21.53 -19.32
CA LEU A 208 29.88 -22.49 -20.20
C LEU A 208 29.83 -22.00 -21.66
N PHE A 209 29.57 -20.71 -21.90
CA PHE A 209 29.55 -20.13 -23.24
C PHE A 209 30.95 -20.09 -23.87
N ASP A 210 31.98 -19.73 -23.11
CA ASP A 210 33.37 -19.76 -23.58
C ASP A 210 33.76 -21.17 -24.02
N GLN A 211 33.34 -22.19 -23.25
CA GLN A 211 33.52 -23.58 -23.63
C GLN A 211 32.78 -23.92 -24.94
N ILE A 212 31.50 -23.58 -25.06
CA ILE A 212 30.71 -23.85 -26.28
C ILE A 212 31.33 -23.16 -27.51
N LEU A 213 31.79 -21.91 -27.37
CA LEU A 213 32.32 -21.10 -28.47
C LEU A 213 33.76 -21.48 -28.88
N TYR A 214 34.64 -21.79 -27.92
CA TYR A 214 36.04 -22.11 -28.23
C TYR A 214 36.26 -23.56 -28.64
N VAL A 215 35.35 -24.45 -28.27
CA VAL A 215 35.67 -25.88 -28.20
C VAL A 215 34.84 -26.71 -29.18
N ILE A 216 33.67 -26.25 -29.67
CA ILE A 216 32.91 -27.02 -30.67
C ILE A 216 33.50 -26.74 -32.07
N PRO A 217 34.19 -27.70 -32.73
CA PRO A 217 34.59 -27.54 -34.13
C PRO A 217 33.33 -27.50 -35.01
N GLU A 218 33.34 -26.71 -36.09
CA GLU A 218 32.21 -26.49 -37.01
C GLU A 218 31.54 -27.80 -37.52
N ASN A 219 32.23 -28.94 -37.44
CA ASN A 219 31.76 -30.24 -37.94
C ASN A 219 31.60 -31.32 -36.84
N GLY A 220 31.70 -31.00 -35.55
CA GLY A 220 31.48 -31.95 -34.44
C GLY A 220 32.54 -33.07 -34.27
N PHE A 221 33.58 -33.11 -35.12
CA PHE A 221 34.67 -34.08 -35.04
C PHE A 221 35.89 -33.49 -34.32
N VAL A 222 36.22 -34.07 -33.17
CA VAL A 222 37.50 -33.84 -32.47
C VAL A 222 38.49 -34.88 -33.02
N LYS A 223 39.68 -34.46 -33.48
CA LYS A 223 40.74 -35.41 -33.88
C LYS A 223 41.22 -36.19 -32.64
N ASP A 224 41.47 -37.48 -32.75
CA ASP A 224 41.91 -38.38 -31.65
C ASP A 224 43.09 -37.80 -30.85
N GLU A 225 44.03 -37.13 -31.52
CA GLU A 225 45.19 -36.47 -30.88
C GLU A 225 44.81 -35.34 -29.90
N LYS A 226 43.63 -34.74 -30.06
CA LYS A 226 43.12 -33.62 -29.23
C LYS A 226 42.01 -34.04 -28.27
N GLU A 227 41.56 -35.29 -28.31
CA GLU A 227 40.45 -35.79 -27.49
C GLU A 227 40.79 -35.78 -25.99
N ASN A 228 42.04 -36.07 -25.66
CA ASN A 228 42.53 -36.06 -24.27
C ASN A 228 42.60 -34.63 -23.70
N ASP A 229 43.00 -33.66 -24.53
CA ASP A 229 43.01 -32.24 -24.17
C ASP A 229 41.59 -31.69 -24.02
N TYR A 230 40.67 -32.12 -24.89
CA TYR A 230 39.25 -31.80 -24.82
C TYR A 230 38.61 -32.31 -23.52
N THR A 231 38.91 -33.56 -23.16
CA THR A 231 38.38 -34.20 -21.95
C THR A 231 38.91 -33.52 -20.68
N LYS A 232 40.20 -33.17 -20.65
CA LYS A 232 40.81 -32.38 -19.57
C LYS A 232 40.17 -30.99 -19.44
N LEU A 233 39.94 -30.30 -20.56
CA LEU A 233 39.32 -28.98 -20.56
C LEU A 233 37.88 -29.03 -20.03
N ASN A 234 37.09 -30.00 -20.50
CA ASN A 234 35.72 -30.21 -20.03
C ASN A 234 35.65 -30.55 -18.53
N THR A 235 36.56 -31.42 -18.07
CA THR A 235 36.61 -31.79 -16.64
C THR A 235 37.00 -30.58 -15.79
N LYS A 236 37.92 -29.74 -16.26
CA LYS A 236 38.29 -28.49 -15.59
C LYS A 236 37.11 -27.52 -15.49
N VAL A 237 36.35 -27.34 -16.58
CA VAL A 237 35.15 -26.48 -16.57
C VAL A 237 34.06 -27.03 -15.66
N ILE A 238 33.81 -28.35 -15.67
CA ILE A 238 32.84 -28.99 -14.76
C ILE A 238 33.22 -28.77 -13.29
N ILE A 239 34.51 -28.89 -12.95
CA ILE A 239 35.02 -28.65 -11.59
C ILE A 239 34.86 -27.17 -11.22
N GLU A 240 35.16 -26.25 -12.14
CA GLU A 240 35.08 -24.80 -11.90
C GLU A 240 33.62 -24.34 -11.72
N VAL A 241 32.71 -24.82 -12.57
CA VAL A 241 31.26 -24.60 -12.44
C VAL A 241 30.72 -25.24 -11.15
N GLY A 242 31.11 -26.48 -10.84
CA GLY A 242 30.70 -27.17 -9.61
C GLY A 242 31.16 -26.45 -8.34
N LYS A 243 32.35 -25.83 -8.37
CA LYS A 243 32.87 -25.02 -7.26
C LYS A 243 32.10 -23.70 -7.07
N GLU A 244 31.63 -23.07 -8.15
CA GLU A 244 30.86 -21.82 -8.05
C GLU A 244 29.38 -22.04 -7.71
N ILE A 245 28.81 -23.20 -8.08
CA ILE A 245 27.44 -23.58 -7.71
C ILE A 245 27.33 -23.97 -6.23
N ASN A 246 28.33 -24.66 -5.67
CA ASN A 246 28.31 -25.20 -4.31
C ASN A 246 28.87 -24.24 -3.22
N LYS A 247 29.00 -22.95 -3.54
CA LYS A 247 29.63 -21.92 -2.70
C LYS A 247 28.60 -20.97 -2.09
#